data_AF-A0A382IK57-F1
#
_entry.id   AF-A0A382IK57-F1
#
_cell.length_a   1.000
_cell.length_b   1.000
_cell.length_c   1.000
_cell.angle_alpha   90.00
_cell.angle_beta   90.00
_cell.angle_gamma   90.00
#
_symmetry.space_group_name_H-M   'P 1'
#
loop_
_entity.id
_entity.type
_entity.pdbx_description
1 polymer ?
#
loop_
_entity_poly.entity_id
_entity_poly.type
_entity_poly.pdbx_seq_one_letter_code
_entity_poly.pdbx_strand_id
1 'polypeptide(L)'
;AEQVRLGERLGVSPLPDTAAELSAWVAEHPAVAPSPAADEAIAFLAGSGLPPATRLAYRRLFAAAVVTIPARLQLAIGVAPRPGAVVLGRATTGLLRSAMGSSPAWAAALERCGEPRPPGLRFRNAPGTTR
;
A
#
# COMPACT_ATOMS: atom_id res chain seq x y z
N ALA A 1 -7.69 -0.23 13.87
CA ALA A 1 -8.53 -1.20 14.61
C ALA A 1 -7.99 -2.63 14.57
N GLU A 2 -8.08 -3.39 13.47
CA GLU A 2 -7.69 -4.82 13.49
C GLU A 2 -6.21 -5.05 13.86
N GLN A 3 -5.30 -4.33 13.20
CA GLN A 3 -3.85 -4.50 13.40
C GLN A 3 -3.41 -4.13 14.83
N VAL A 4 -4.04 -3.12 15.44
CA VAL A 4 -3.79 -2.73 16.83
C VAL A 4 -4.13 -3.87 17.78
N ARG A 5 -5.34 -4.44 17.66
CA ARG A 5 -5.78 -5.57 18.51
C ARG A 5 -4.95 -6.83 18.29
N LEU A 6 -4.46 -7.06 17.06
CA LEU A 6 -3.53 -8.14 16.79
C LEU A 6 -2.19 -7.90 17.50
N GLY A 7 -1.65 -6.68 17.41
CA GLY A 7 -0.41 -6.30 18.10
C GLY A 7 -0.48 -6.48 19.61
N GLU A 8 -1.56 -6.03 20.24
CA GLU A 8 -1.81 -6.25 21.67
C GLU A 8 -1.75 -7.74 22.05
N ARG A 9 -2.39 -8.61 21.25
CA ARG A 9 -2.35 -10.07 21.46
C ARG A 9 -0.96 -10.66 21.27
N LEU A 10 -0.12 -10.03 20.45
CA LEU A 10 1.27 -10.44 20.21
C LEU A 10 2.25 -9.79 21.21
N GLY A 11 1.77 -9.03 22.20
CA GLY A 11 2.60 -8.32 23.17
C GLY A 11 3.33 -7.11 22.58
N VAL A 12 2.94 -6.66 21.38
CA VAL A 12 3.48 -5.49 20.71
C VAL A 12 2.56 -4.31 21.02
N SER A 13 2.86 -3.57 22.09
CA SER A 13 2.12 -2.39 22.53
C SER A 13 3.07 -1.32 23.07
N PRO A 14 2.86 -0.02 22.77
CA PRO A 14 1.76 0.51 21.97
C PRO A 14 2.05 0.47 20.46
N LEU A 15 1.05 0.07 19.67
CA LEU A 15 1.06 0.28 18.21
C LEU A 15 0.31 1.56 17.86
N PRO A 16 0.71 2.24 16.77
CA PRO A 16 -0.05 3.37 16.23
C PRO A 16 -1.48 2.99 15.87
N ASP A 17 -2.45 3.82 16.26
CA ASP A 17 -3.88 3.54 16.10
C ASP A 17 -4.41 3.87 14.71
N THR A 18 -3.75 4.83 14.05
CA THR A 18 -4.10 5.29 12.71
C THR A 18 -3.05 4.95 11.67
N ALA A 19 -3.45 4.88 10.40
CA ALA A 19 -2.52 4.70 9.29
C ALA A 19 -1.52 5.86 9.17
N ALA A 20 -1.93 7.08 9.54
CA ALA A 20 -1.06 8.25 9.53
C ALA A 20 0.03 8.15 10.60
N GLU A 21 -0.34 7.81 11.83
CA GLU A 21 0.61 7.59 12.92
C GLU A 21 1.53 6.41 12.63
N LEU A 22 1.01 5.31 12.06
CA LEU A 22 1.84 4.18 11.64
C LEU A 22 2.85 4.61 10.58
N SER A 23 2.40 5.36 9.58
CA SER A 23 3.28 5.86 8.53
C SER A 23 4.36 6.77 9.08
N ALA A 24 4.03 7.63 10.06
CA ALA A 24 5.00 8.49 10.72
C ALA A 24 6.00 7.67 11.56
N TRP A 25 5.50 6.75 12.39
CA TRP A 25 6.30 5.88 13.25
C TRP A 25 7.32 5.06 12.43
N VAL A 26 6.89 4.45 11.31
CA VAL A 26 7.81 3.74 10.40
C VAL A 26 8.79 4.70 9.76
N ALA A 27 8.32 5.85 9.25
CA ALA A 27 9.18 6.79 8.55
C ALA A 27 10.25 7.42 9.45
N GLU A 28 9.97 7.62 10.73
CA GLU A 28 10.87 8.24 11.71
C GLU A 28 11.73 7.23 12.46
N HIS A 29 11.51 5.92 12.27
CA HIS A 29 12.25 4.89 12.97
C HIS A 29 13.78 5.03 12.74
N PRO A 30 14.62 5.02 13.79
CA PRO A 30 16.06 5.27 13.67
C PRO A 30 16.79 4.30 12.74
N ALA A 31 16.34 3.04 12.67
CA ALA A 31 16.93 2.00 11.83
C ALA A 31 16.63 2.14 10.33
N VAL A 32 15.77 3.07 9.93
CA VAL A 32 15.54 3.36 8.51
C VAL A 32 16.77 4.04 7.93
N ALA A 33 17.43 3.35 7.02
CA ALA A 33 18.61 3.82 6.31
C ALA A 33 18.74 3.09 4.95
N PRO A 34 19.57 3.60 4.03
CA PRO A 34 19.97 2.87 2.84
C PRO A 34 20.56 1.51 3.15
N SER A 35 20.24 0.52 2.32
CA SER A 35 20.79 -0.82 2.44
C SER A 35 20.91 -1.49 1.07
N PRO A 36 21.93 -2.34 0.86
CA PRO A 36 22.07 -3.08 -0.40
C PRO A 36 20.84 -3.92 -0.75
N ALA A 37 20.19 -4.51 0.27
CA ALA A 37 18.97 -5.29 0.08
C ALA A 37 17.81 -4.44 -0.48
N ALA A 38 17.69 -3.19 -0.05
CA ALA A 38 16.71 -2.27 -0.60
C ALA A 38 17.04 -1.91 -2.06
N ASP A 39 18.31 -1.65 -2.36
CA ASP A 39 18.76 -1.33 -3.72
C ASP A 39 18.48 -2.48 -4.69
N GLU A 40 18.78 -3.72 -4.30
CA GLU A 40 18.48 -4.92 -5.07
C GLU A 40 16.98 -5.12 -5.28
N ALA A 41 16.17 -4.93 -4.24
CA ALA A 41 14.72 -5.01 -4.34
C ALA A 41 14.16 -3.96 -5.30
N ILE A 42 14.65 -2.72 -5.24
CA ILE A 42 14.25 -1.66 -6.17
C ILE A 42 14.73 -1.95 -7.59
N ALA A 43 15.95 -2.47 -7.77
CA ALA A 43 16.46 -2.85 -9.09
C ALA A 43 15.62 -3.97 -9.71
N PHE A 44 15.20 -4.96 -8.93
CA PHE A 44 14.29 -6.01 -9.38
C PHE A 44 12.91 -5.43 -9.77
N LEU A 45 12.33 -4.57 -8.93
CA LEU A 45 11.04 -3.92 -9.18
C LEU A 45 11.10 -2.86 -10.30
N ALA A 46 12.26 -2.32 -10.66
CA ALA A 46 12.41 -1.37 -11.75
C ALA A 46 12.82 -2.04 -13.07
N GLY A 47 13.61 -3.12 -12.97
CA GLY A 47 14.28 -3.83 -14.06
C GLY A 47 13.47 -4.97 -14.65
N SER A 48 12.15 -4.84 -14.68
CA SER A 48 11.28 -5.93 -15.12
C SER A 48 11.60 -6.31 -16.58
N GLY A 49 12.12 -7.53 -16.81
CA GLY A 49 12.37 -8.16 -18.12
C GLY A 49 11.10 -8.41 -18.95
N LEU A 50 10.06 -7.61 -18.70
CA LEU A 50 8.74 -7.69 -19.29
C LEU A 50 8.75 -7.18 -20.74
N PRO A 51 7.80 -7.64 -21.57
CA PRO A 51 7.55 -7.07 -22.88
C PRO A 51 7.34 -5.54 -22.81
N PRO A 52 7.69 -4.78 -23.87
CA PRO A 52 7.72 -3.31 -23.83
C PRO A 52 6.42 -2.66 -23.35
N ALA A 53 5.26 -3.15 -23.79
CA ALA A 53 3.95 -2.62 -23.40
C ALA A 53 3.68 -2.81 -21.90
N THR A 54 3.96 -4.01 -21.38
CA THR A 54 3.79 -4.33 -19.96
C THR A 54 4.77 -3.53 -19.10
N ARG A 55 6.01 -3.36 -19.56
CA ARG A 55 7.01 -2.53 -18.88
C ARG A 55 6.55 -1.08 -18.73
N LEU A 56 5.88 -0.51 -19.74
CA LEU A 56 5.33 0.84 -19.66
C LEU A 56 4.23 0.95 -18.60
N ALA A 57 3.29 -0.01 -18.57
CA ALA A 57 2.25 -0.05 -17.54
C ALA A 57 2.84 -0.20 -16.13
N TYR A 58 3.82 -1.10 -15.99
CA TYR A 58 4.49 -1.35 -14.72
C TYR A 58 5.27 -0.13 -14.21
N ARG A 59 5.97 0.59 -15.10
CA ARG A 59 6.65 1.86 -14.76
C ARG A 59 5.68 2.94 -14.24
N ARG A 60 4.45 2.99 -14.78
CA ARG A 60 3.43 3.94 -14.31
C ARG A 60 2.92 3.56 -12.92
N LEU A 61 2.67 2.28 -12.67
CA LEU A 61 2.29 1.77 -11.35
C LEU A 61 3.40 2.01 -10.31
N PHE A 62 4.65 1.71 -10.68
CA PHE A 62 5.82 1.99 -9.83
C PHE A 62 5.91 3.48 -9.47
N ALA A 63 5.82 4.38 -10.46
CA ALA A 63 5.85 5.81 -10.21
C ALA A 63 4.70 6.30 -9.31
N ALA A 64 3.50 5.74 -9.48
CA ALA A 64 2.35 6.03 -8.63
C ALA A 64 2.56 5.52 -7.19
N ALA A 65 3.15 4.34 -7.02
CA ALA A 65 3.45 3.77 -5.69
C ALA A 65 4.49 4.60 -4.94
N VAL A 66 5.51 5.13 -5.62
CA VAL A 66 6.52 6.00 -4.97
C VAL A 66 5.89 7.21 -4.29
N VAL A 67 4.83 7.77 -4.87
CA VAL A 67 4.10 8.93 -4.30
C VAL A 67 3.43 8.61 -2.96
N THR A 68 3.10 7.34 -2.69
CA THR A 68 2.46 6.95 -1.42
C THR A 68 3.46 6.72 -0.29
N ILE A 69 4.76 6.79 -0.57
CA ILE A 69 5.83 6.53 0.39
C ILE A 69 6.26 7.87 1.03
N PRO A 70 6.42 7.96 2.36
CA PRO A 70 7.00 9.14 3.03
C PRO A 70 8.39 9.50 2.50
N ALA A 71 8.69 10.80 2.41
CA ALA A 71 9.95 11.29 1.81
C ALA A 71 11.22 10.68 2.43
N ARG A 72 11.25 10.49 3.76
CA ARG A 72 12.39 9.84 4.44
C ARG A 72 12.61 8.40 3.98
N LEU A 73 11.53 7.65 3.76
CA LEU A 73 11.61 6.29 3.23
C LEU A 73 12.01 6.27 1.75
N GLN A 74 11.53 7.25 0.96
CA GLN A 74 11.95 7.40 -0.44
C GLN A 74 13.47 7.60 -0.56
N LEU A 75 14.05 8.44 0.30
CA LEU A 75 15.49 8.66 0.38
C LEU A 75 16.22 7.38 0.83
N ALA A 76 15.69 6.67 1.83
CA ALA A 76 16.29 5.43 2.31
C ALA A 76 16.34 4.33 1.25
N ILE A 77 15.36 4.25 0.35
CA ILE A 77 15.33 3.22 -0.71
C ILE A 77 15.74 3.76 -2.10
N GLY A 78 16.27 4.99 -2.17
CA GLY A 78 16.81 5.56 -3.42
C GLY A 78 15.78 5.82 -4.52
N VAL A 79 14.52 6.10 -4.18
CA VAL A 79 13.46 6.41 -5.17
C VAL A 79 13.05 7.87 -5.10
N ALA A 80 12.54 8.40 -6.22
CA ALA A 80 12.02 9.76 -6.30
C ALA A 80 10.69 9.80 -7.07
N PRO A 81 9.72 10.62 -6.63
CA PRO A 81 8.45 10.77 -7.32
C PRO A 81 8.67 11.48 -8.66
N ARG A 82 7.90 11.06 -9.67
CA ARG A 82 7.90 11.73 -10.98
C ARG A 82 6.79 12.79 -11.05
N PRO A 83 7.00 13.93 -11.73
CA PRO A 83 5.95 14.90 -11.97
C PRO A 83 4.72 14.25 -12.61
N GLY A 84 3.53 14.57 -12.11
CA GLY A 84 2.26 14.02 -12.62
C GLY A 84 1.94 12.57 -12.19
N ALA A 85 2.86 11.88 -11.49
CA ALA A 85 2.63 10.51 -11.03
C ALA A 85 1.45 10.38 -10.05
N VAL A 86 1.16 11.43 -9.26
CA VAL A 86 0.02 11.47 -8.33
C VAL A 86 -1.30 11.36 -9.08
N VAL A 87 -1.47 12.19 -10.13
CA VAL A 87 -2.70 12.27 -10.92
C VAL A 87 -2.91 10.97 -11.69
N LEU A 88 -1.86 10.51 -12.37
CA LEU A 88 -1.90 9.26 -13.13
C LEU A 88 -2.13 8.04 -12.23
N GLY A 89 -1.52 8.02 -11.05
CA GLY A 89 -1.71 6.99 -10.05
C GLY A 89 -3.16 6.93 -9.57
N ARG A 90 -3.70 8.06 -9.11
CA ARG A 90 -5.10 8.17 -8.67
C ARG A 90 -6.09 7.74 -9.75
N ALA A 91 -5.89 8.17 -10.99
CA ALA A 91 -6.72 7.76 -12.11
C ALA A 91 -6.65 6.24 -12.35
N THR A 92 -5.44 5.68 -12.36
CA THR A 92 -5.21 4.25 -12.58
C THR A 92 -5.83 3.40 -11.47
N THR A 93 -5.56 3.74 -10.20
CA THR A 93 -6.11 3.02 -9.05
C THR A 93 -7.63 3.19 -8.95
N GLY A 94 -8.15 4.36 -9.33
CA GLY A 94 -9.59 4.63 -9.43
C GLY A 94 -10.27 3.73 -10.46
N LEU A 95 -9.71 3.64 -11.68
CA LEU A 95 -10.19 2.74 -12.73
C LEU A 95 -10.19 1.28 -12.26
N LEU A 96 -9.07 0.82 -11.70
CA LEU A 96 -8.92 -0.55 -11.18
C LEU A 96 -9.92 -0.84 -10.07
N ARG A 97 -10.12 0.10 -9.13
CA ARG A 97 -11.11 -0.03 -8.05
C ARG A 97 -12.53 -0.07 -8.58
N SER A 98 -12.85 0.75 -9.59
CA SER A 98 -14.15 0.73 -10.25
C SER A 98 -14.41 -0.60 -10.95
N ALA A 99 -13.41 -1.16 -11.63
CA ALA A 99 -13.52 -2.42 -12.36
C ALA A 99 -13.62 -3.64 -11.42
N MET A 100 -12.86 -3.65 -10.33
CA MET A 100 -12.71 -4.82 -9.47
C MET A 100 -13.56 -4.78 -8.19
N GLY A 101 -14.09 -3.62 -7.81
CA GLY A 101 -14.67 -3.40 -6.49
C GLY A 101 -13.60 -3.30 -5.39
N SER A 102 -14.05 -2.93 -4.19
CA SER A 102 -13.20 -2.86 -2.98
C SER A 102 -12.86 -4.25 -2.46
N SER A 103 -11.68 -4.37 -1.85
CA SER A 103 -11.08 -5.63 -1.40
C SER A 103 -12.01 -6.45 -0.48
N PRO A 104 -12.25 -7.75 -0.78
CA PRO A 104 -12.99 -8.66 0.12
C PRO A 104 -12.33 -8.80 1.49
N ALA A 105 -10.99 -8.82 1.54
CA ALA A 105 -10.25 -8.91 2.79
C ALA A 105 -10.49 -7.68 3.69
N TRP A 106 -10.70 -6.51 3.08
CA TRP A 106 -11.05 -5.31 3.82
C TRP A 106 -12.48 -5.37 4.37
N ALA A 107 -13.45 -5.88 3.61
CA ALA A 107 -14.80 -6.11 4.13
C ALA A 107 -14.79 -7.04 5.35
N ALA A 108 -14.05 -8.15 5.27
CA ALA A 108 -13.92 -9.11 6.36
C ALA A 108 -13.20 -8.52 7.57
N ALA A 109 -12.22 -7.64 7.36
CA ALA A 109 -11.55 -6.90 8.43
C ALA A 109 -12.54 -6.00 9.19
N LEU A 110 -13.39 -5.26 8.47
CA LEU A 110 -14.42 -4.41 9.06
C LEU A 110 -15.39 -5.23 9.92
N GLU A 111 -15.85 -6.38 9.41
CA GLU A 111 -16.70 -7.32 10.16
C GLU A 111 -16.04 -7.83 11.44
N ARG A 112 -14.77 -8.29 11.36
CA ARG A 112 -14.01 -8.72 12.55
C ARG A 112 -13.79 -7.58 13.55
N CYS A 113 -13.79 -6.33 13.09
CA CYS A 113 -13.69 -5.16 13.94
C CYS A 113 -15.02 -4.68 14.51
N GLY A 114 -16.17 -5.17 14.04
CA GLY A 114 -17.47 -4.56 14.34
C GLY A 114 -17.64 -3.16 13.74
N GLU A 115 -16.86 -2.82 12.71
CA GLU A 115 -16.88 -1.51 12.06
C GLU A 115 -17.86 -1.49 10.88
N PRO A 116 -18.64 -0.41 10.70
CA PRO A 116 -19.57 -0.31 9.58
C PRO A 116 -18.81 -0.19 8.25
N ARG A 117 -19.41 -0.74 7.19
CA ARG A 117 -18.90 -0.54 5.84
C ARG A 117 -19.06 0.92 5.42
N PRO A 118 -18.02 1.58 4.86
CA PRO A 118 -18.15 2.97 4.43
C PRO A 118 -19.21 3.12 3.33
N PRO A 119 -20.02 4.19 3.36
CA PRO A 119 -21.05 4.42 2.36
C PRO A 119 -20.45 4.63 0.97
N GLY A 120 -21.18 4.22 -0.07
CA GLY A 120 -20.77 4.42 -1.47
C GLY A 120 -19.67 3.48 -1.98
N LEU A 121 -19.18 2.53 -1.17
CA LEU A 121 -18.19 1.55 -1.60
C LEU A 121 -18.83 0.20 -1.92
N ARG A 122 -18.65 -0.26 -3.15
CA ARG A 122 -18.96 -1.64 -3.54
C ARG A 122 -17.81 -2.55 -3.15
N PHE A 123 -18.06 -3.53 -2.27
CA PHE A 123 -17.11 -4.59 -1.95
C PHE A 123 -17.32 -5.80 -2.85
N ARG A 124 -16.25 -6.49 -3.22
CA ARG A 124 -16.33 -7.79 -3.89
C ARG A 124 -16.56 -8.88 -2.85
N ASN A 125 -17.45 -9.84 -3.16
CA ASN A 125 -17.59 -11.06 -2.36
C ASN A 125 -16.47 -12.03 -2.76
N ALA A 126 -15.77 -12.63 -1.80
CA ALA A 126 -14.83 -13.70 -2.12
C ALA A 126 -15.61 -14.92 -2.63
N PRO A 127 -15.15 -15.63 -3.68
CA PRO A 127 -15.73 -16.92 -4.02
C PRO A 127 -15.57 -17.87 -2.84
N GLY A 128 -16.67 -18.43 -2.34
CA GLY A 128 -16.69 -19.38 -1.22
C GLY A 128 -17.08 -18.81 0.15
N THR A 129 -17.25 -17.50 0.31
CA THR A 129 -17.87 -16.92 1.50
C THR A 129 -19.36 -16.72 1.23
N THR A 130 -20.19 -17.70 1.58
CA THR A 130 -21.64 -17.52 1.69
C THR A 130 -21.94 -16.48 2.76
N ARG A 131 -22.91 -15.63 2.44
CA ARG A 131 -23.46 -14.55 3.27
C ARG A 131 -24.10 -15.10 4.53
#